data_AF-A0A355X439-F1
#
_entry.id   AF-A0A355X439-F1
#
_cell.length_a   1.000
_cell.length_b   1.000
_cell.length_c   1.000
_cell.angle_alpha   90.00
_cell.angle_beta   90.00
_cell.angle_gamma   90.00
#
_symmetry.space_group_name_H-M   'P 1'
#
loop_
_entity.id
_entity.type
_entity.pdbx_description
1 polymer ?
#
loop_
_entity_poly.entity_id
_entity_poly.type
_entity_poly.pdbx_seq_one_letter_code
_entity_poly.pdbx_strand_id
1 'polypeptide(L)' 'MDGNGRWAKKRALPRSAGHKAGANVFRTISKECERLGIEYVTFYAFSTENWK' A
#
# COMPACT_ATOMS: atom_id res chain seq x y z
N MET A 1 -3.20 3.51 0.04
CA MET A 1 -2.94 2.68 -1.17
C MET A 1 -4.13 1.77 -1.40
N ASP A 2 -4.87 1.97 -2.47
CA ASP A 2 -6.05 1.16 -2.79
C ASP A 2 -5.70 0.00 -3.75
N GLY A 3 -6.55 -1.02 -3.80
CA GLY A 3 -6.47 -2.12 -4.77
C GLY A 3 -5.77 -3.38 -4.27
N ASN A 4 -5.14 -3.37 -3.09
CA ASN A 4 -4.43 -4.52 -2.51
C ASN A 4 -5.30 -5.80 -2.49
N GLY A 5 -6.55 -5.70 -2.01
CA GLY A 5 -7.47 -6.83 -1.98
C GLY A 5 -7.89 -7.31 -3.37
N ARG A 6 -8.12 -6.39 -4.31
CA ARG A 6 -8.45 -6.72 -5.72
C ARG A 6 -7.27 -7.40 -6.41
N TRP A 7 -6.04 -6.93 -6.15
CA TRP A 7 -4.81 -7.51 -6.68
C TRP A 7 -4.61 -8.96 -6.23
N ALA A 8 -4.87 -9.25 -4.95
CA ALA A 8 -4.78 -10.60 -4.39
C ALA A 8 -5.88 -11.51 -4.97
N LYS A 9 -7.13 -11.02 -5.03
CA LYS A 9 -8.26 -11.76 -5.60
C LYS A 9 -8.02 -12.19 -7.06
N LYS A 10 -7.47 -11.28 -7.89
CA LYS A 10 -7.11 -11.57 -9.29
C LYS A 10 -6.06 -12.69 -9.43
N ARG A 11 -5.35 -13.03 -8.36
CA ARG A 11 -4.28 -14.03 -8.32
C ARG A 11 -4.65 -15.28 -7.51
N ALA A 12 -5.93 -15.42 -7.11
CA ALA A 12 -6.38 -16.48 -6.21
C ALA A 12 -5.57 -16.54 -4.90
N LEU A 13 -5.10 -15.39 -4.41
CA LEU A 13 -4.35 -15.26 -3.15
C LEU A 13 -5.22 -14.70 -2.03
N PRO A 14 -4.89 -15.01 -0.75
CA PRO A 14 -5.56 -14.38 0.39
C PRO A 14 -5.34 -12.87 0.39
N ARG A 15 -6.31 -12.11 0.91
CA ARG A 15 -6.26 -10.64 0.96
C ARG A 15 -5.00 -10.11 1.65
N SER A 16 -4.53 -10.80 2.69
CA SER A 16 -3.29 -10.49 3.41
C SER A 16 -2.04 -10.47 2.51
N ALA A 17 -1.98 -11.32 1.48
CA ALA A 17 -0.90 -11.29 0.51
C ALA A 17 -0.87 -9.98 -0.29
N GLY A 18 -2.05 -9.44 -0.63
CA GLY A 18 -2.18 -8.13 -1.24
C GLY A 18 -1.71 -6.99 -0.33
N HIS A 19 -2.03 -7.06 0.96
CA HIS A 19 -1.53 -6.08 1.94
C HIS A 19 0.01 -6.15 2.08
N LYS A 20 0.59 -7.35 2.10
CA LYS A 20 2.05 -7.54 2.12
C LYS A 20 2.71 -6.97 0.86
N ALA A 21 2.12 -7.19 -0.31
CA ALA A 21 2.58 -6.58 -1.56
C ALA A 21 2.49 -5.04 -1.50
N GLY A 22 1.40 -4.50 -0.98
CA GLY A 22 1.23 -3.06 -0.75
C GLY A 22 2.31 -2.48 0.18
N ALA A 23 2.67 -3.17 1.26
CA ALA A 23 3.73 -2.73 2.17
C ALA A 23 5.10 -2.64 1.48
N ASN A 24 5.41 -3.57 0.57
CA ASN A 24 6.63 -3.49 -0.24
C ASN A 24 6.61 -2.27 -1.18
N VAL A 25 5.47 -1.98 -1.81
CA VAL A 25 5.30 -0.80 -2.68
C VAL A 25 5.46 0.49 -1.87
N PHE A 26 4.86 0.58 -0.68
CA PHE A 26 5.06 1.71 0.24
C PHE A 26 6.55 1.96 0.48
N ARG A 27 7.31 0.91 0.84
CA ARG A 27 8.75 1.03 1.08
C ARG A 27 9.51 1.54 -0.15
N THR A 28 9.16 1.05 -1.34
CA THR A 28 9.76 1.51 -2.59
C THR A 28 9.47 2.99 -2.82
N ILE A 29 8.21 3.41 -2.70
CA ILE A 29 7.82 4.82 -2.91
C ILE A 29 8.50 5.73 -1.89
N SER A 30 8.55 5.36 -0.61
CA SER A 30 9.26 6.17 0.41
C SER A 30 10.74 6.39 0.08
N LYS A 31 11.44 5.37 -0.41
CA LYS A 31 12.83 5.50 -0.86
C LYS A 31 12.97 6.37 -2.10
N GLU A 32 12.03 6.29 -3.03
CA GLU A 32 12.02 7.17 -4.20
C GLU A 32 11.73 8.62 -3.83
N CYS A 33 10.84 8.87 -2.86
CA CYS A 33 10.63 10.20 -2.30
C CYS A 33 11.93 10.77 -1.72
N GLU A 34 12.64 9.98 -0.91
CA GLU A 34 13.96 10.35 -0.39
C GLU A 34 14.95 10.67 -1.51
N ARG A 35 15.09 9.78 -2.51
CA ARG A 35 15.99 9.96 -3.65
C ARG A 35 15.68 11.22 -4.47
N LEU A 36 14.41 11.59 -4.59
CA LEU A 36 13.95 12.75 -5.34
C LEU A 36 13.96 14.05 -4.53
N GLY A 37 14.29 14.01 -3.23
CA GLY A 37 14.24 15.17 -2.35
C GLY A 37 12.81 15.62 -1.99
N ILE A 38 11.83 14.71 -2.04
CA ILE A 38 10.46 14.99 -1.60
C ILE A 38 10.45 14.97 -0.07
N GLU A 39 10.30 16.14 0.53
CA GLU A 39 10.35 16.32 1.99
C GLU A 39 9.15 15.71 2.73
N TYR A 40 7.96 15.73 2.11
CA TYR A 40 6.73 15.25 2.75
C TYR A 40 5.90 14.39 1.81
N VAL A 41 5.48 13.23 2.32
CA VAL A 41 4.53 12.32 1.67
C VAL A 41 3.61 11.71 2.71
N THR A 42 2.30 11.78 2.46
CA THR A 42 1.28 11.24 3.37
C THR A 42 0.57 10.08 2.69
N PHE A 43 0.52 8.93 3.35
CA PHE A 43 -0.11 7.73 2.82
C PHE A 43 -1.40 7.40 3.56
N TYR A 44 -2.47 7.18 2.81
CA TYR A 44 -3.71 6.70 3.38
C TYR A 44 -3.66 5.17 3.53
N ALA A 45 -3.33 4.70 4.75
CA ALA A 45 -3.15 3.28 5.06
C ALA A 45 -4.43 2.61 5.59
N PHE A 46 -5.23 3.34 6.36
CA PHE A 46 -6.45 2.85 7.00
C PHE A 46 -7.40 4.02 7.28
N SER A 47 -8.70 3.86 7.05
CA SER A 47 -9.74 4.85 7.34
C SER A 47 -10.55 4.50 8.58
N THR A 48 -11.27 5.48 9.11
CA THR A 48 -12.27 5.27 10.17
C THR A 48 -13.37 4.30 9.75
N GLU A 49 -13.73 4.27 8.47
CA GLU A 49 -14.76 3.38 7.91
C GLU A 49 -14.28 1.94 7.75
N ASN A 50 -12.97 1.68 7.78
CA ASN A 50 -12.44 0.30 7.68
C ASN A 50 -12.72 -0.56 8.92
N TRP A 51 -13.24 0.03 10.00
CA TRP A 51 -13.73 -0.70 11.18
C TRP A 51 -15.15 -1.27 11.04
N LYS A 52 -15.92 -0.82 10.04
CA LYS A 52 -17.26 -1.34 9.73
C LYS A 52 -17.16 -2.71 9.05
#